data_AF-A0A1I1K8A1-F1
#
_entry.id   AF-A0A1I1K8A1-F1
#
_cell.length_a   1.000
_cell.length_b   1.000
_cell.length_c   1.000
_cell.angle_alpha   90.00
_cell.angle_beta   90.00
_cell.angle_gamma   90.00
#
_symmetry.space_group_name_H-M   'P 1'
#
loop_
_entity.id
_entity.type
_entity.pdbx_description
1 polymer ?
#
loop_
_entity_poly.entity_id
_entity_poly.type
_entity_poly.pdbx_seq_one_letter_code
_entity_poly.pdbx_strand_id
1 'polypeptide(L)'
;MNKNIKKKKRPVKARQKNSKIKKRKFSSKTFLAFLAFMLVFTACTGPFALLYGPFENAKRNYVGAAMTSMNHQFLAKWFLSDEKIAEILGGSSVSSSENTNVDEIKIPKVKDGTIELNEIENSKYKGYLLVIKDPTRVKVGYTSKLKKEGETTSKIAENNGAIAAINGGGFTDKSSNAQWTGNGGLPIGIIMNNGKIEFNDLGEDNKTDLLAITKEGKLIVGNYSVNELQKLGVQEALSFGPSLVVNGKMTPMSGDGGWGIAPRTVIGQRADGAILFLVIDGRSITSLGATLKEAQEVIYKCGAVNAINLDGGKSTTMYYEGDIVNTPSDSLGERAIPTAIIVK
;
A
#
# COMPACT_ATOMS: atom_id res chain seq x y z
N MET A 1 111.01 11.02 -28.88
CA MET A 1 110.78 11.44 -27.48
C MET A 1 109.55 12.36 -27.42
N ASN A 2 108.41 11.91 -26.90
CA ASN A 2 107.72 12.63 -25.81
C ASN A 2 106.49 11.87 -25.29
N LYS A 3 106.72 11.31 -24.11
CA LYS A 3 105.85 10.89 -23.01
C LYS A 3 104.32 11.05 -23.14
N ASN A 4 103.68 9.88 -23.11
CA ASN A 4 102.49 9.54 -22.33
C ASN A 4 102.21 10.47 -21.14
N ILE A 5 101.02 11.07 -21.10
CA ILE A 5 100.39 11.55 -19.85
C ILE A 5 98.94 11.02 -19.80
N LYS A 6 98.77 9.89 -19.09
CA LYS A 6 97.48 9.39 -18.64
C LYS A 6 96.91 10.35 -17.59
N LYS A 7 95.85 11.10 -17.92
CA LYS A 7 95.01 11.77 -16.91
C LYS A 7 93.92 10.81 -16.43
N LYS A 8 94.18 10.13 -15.31
CA LYS A 8 93.15 9.54 -14.42
C LYS A 8 92.68 10.63 -13.46
N LYS A 9 91.36 10.87 -13.36
CA LYS A 9 90.58 11.47 -12.24
C LYS A 9 89.16 11.73 -12.76
N ARG A 10 88.03 11.37 -12.16
CA ARG A 10 87.54 10.57 -11.02
C ARG A 10 86.07 10.25 -11.40
N PRO A 11 85.46 9.13 -10.97
CA PRO A 11 84.05 8.91 -11.25
C PRO A 11 83.22 9.94 -10.49
N VAL A 12 82.43 10.74 -11.21
CA VAL A 12 81.40 11.59 -10.62
C VAL A 12 80.36 10.63 -10.03
N LYS A 13 80.36 10.45 -8.70
CA LYS A 13 79.26 9.78 -8.00
C LYS A 13 78.01 10.63 -8.22
N ALA A 14 77.16 10.22 -9.17
CA ALA A 14 75.80 10.70 -9.23
C ALA A 14 75.14 10.40 -7.88
N ARG A 15 74.85 11.44 -7.10
CA ARG A 15 73.98 11.34 -5.93
C ARG A 15 72.61 10.92 -6.45
N GLN A 16 72.32 9.62 -6.47
CA GLN A 16 70.95 9.13 -6.48
C GLN A 16 70.28 9.68 -5.21
N LYS A 17 69.52 10.77 -5.36
CA LYS A 17 68.48 11.12 -4.39
C LYS A 17 67.46 9.99 -4.48
N ASN A 18 67.61 8.98 -3.62
CA ASN A 18 66.51 8.11 -3.27
C ASN A 18 65.45 8.99 -2.58
N SER A 19 64.56 9.59 -3.37
CA SER A 19 63.30 10.09 -2.84
C SER A 19 62.55 8.86 -2.34
N LYS A 20 62.67 8.58 -1.04
CA LYS A 20 61.78 7.63 -0.38
C LYS A 20 60.37 8.16 -0.60
N ILE A 21 59.66 7.61 -1.57
CA ILE A 21 58.22 7.80 -1.72
C ILE A 21 57.66 7.23 -0.42
N LYS A 22 57.35 8.11 0.55
CA LYS A 22 56.71 7.73 1.79
C LYS A 22 55.38 7.10 1.39
N LYS A 23 55.27 5.77 1.45
CA LYS A 23 53.96 5.10 1.35
C LYS A 23 53.08 5.73 2.43
N ARG A 24 52.12 6.55 2.01
CA ARG A 24 51.15 7.18 2.92
C ARG A 24 50.48 6.05 3.69
N LYS A 25 50.79 5.94 4.99
CA LYS A 25 50.11 4.96 5.85
C LYS A 25 48.64 5.34 5.86
N PHE A 26 47.78 4.42 5.44
CA PHE A 26 46.33 4.58 5.48
C PHE A 26 45.92 4.90 6.91
N SER A 27 45.35 6.08 7.14
CA SER A 27 44.89 6.50 8.46
C SER A 27 43.42 6.10 8.60
N SER A 28 43.17 5.11 9.46
CA SER A 28 41.82 4.64 9.76
C SER A 28 40.92 5.76 10.27
N LYS A 29 41.48 6.75 10.98
CA LYS A 29 40.74 7.94 11.46
C LYS A 29 40.29 8.84 10.30
N THR A 30 41.15 9.10 9.32
CA THR A 30 40.75 9.89 8.14
C THR A 30 39.78 9.14 7.25
N PHE A 31 39.90 7.81 7.19
CA PHE A 31 38.95 6.97 6.46
C PHE A 31 37.57 6.94 7.15
N LEU A 32 37.52 6.80 8.48
CA LEU A 32 36.27 6.91 9.24
C LEU A 32 35.65 8.30 9.11
N ALA A 33 36.46 9.36 9.19
CA ALA A 33 35.98 10.73 9.01
C ALA A 33 35.42 10.95 7.59
N PHE A 34 36.07 10.40 6.57
CA PHE A 34 35.57 10.41 5.20
C PHE A 34 34.26 9.63 5.05
N LEU A 35 34.15 8.44 5.67
CA LEU A 35 32.93 7.64 5.64
C LEU A 35 31.76 8.36 6.35
N ALA A 36 32.02 8.97 7.50
CA ALA A 36 31.05 9.80 8.21
C ALA A 36 30.61 11.01 7.38
N PHE A 37 31.57 11.70 6.74
CA PHE A 37 31.28 12.79 5.83
C PHE A 37 30.41 12.32 4.65
N MET A 38 30.74 11.20 4.01
CA MET A 38 29.95 10.63 2.91
C MET A 38 28.52 10.31 3.37
N LEU A 39 28.36 9.73 4.56
CA LEU A 39 27.04 9.40 5.11
C LEU A 39 26.20 10.66 5.34
N VAL A 40 26.78 11.70 5.97
CA VAL A 40 26.09 12.99 6.18
C VAL A 40 25.80 13.68 4.85
N PHE A 41 26.77 13.72 3.94
CA PHE A 41 26.61 14.33 2.62
C PHE A 41 25.49 13.65 1.84
N THR A 42 25.45 12.31 1.79
CA THR A 42 24.40 11.56 1.12
C THR A 42 23.04 11.72 1.83
N ALA A 43 23.00 11.75 3.16
CA ALA A 43 21.75 12.00 3.90
C ALA A 43 21.19 13.40 3.62
N CYS A 44 22.04 14.42 3.50
CA CYS A 44 21.63 15.79 3.21
C CYS A 44 21.25 15.99 1.74
N THR A 45 22.02 15.42 0.80
CA THR A 45 21.82 15.67 -0.64
C THR A 45 20.90 14.64 -1.32
N GLY A 46 20.82 13.42 -0.77
CA GLY A 46 20.06 12.31 -1.31
C GLY A 46 18.58 12.62 -1.52
N PRO A 47 17.85 13.17 -0.52
CA PRO A 47 16.46 13.56 -0.71
C PRO A 47 16.27 14.58 -1.85
N PHE A 48 17.14 15.58 -1.96
CA PHE A 48 17.05 16.55 -3.05
C PHE A 48 17.37 15.93 -4.42
N ALA A 49 18.41 15.09 -4.49
CA ALA A 49 18.76 14.37 -5.71
C ALA A 49 17.65 13.41 -6.16
N LEU A 50 16.95 12.77 -5.22
CA LEU A 50 15.83 11.89 -5.50
C LEU A 50 14.57 12.66 -5.91
N LEU A 51 14.19 13.69 -5.14
CA LEU A 51 12.91 14.39 -5.29
C LEU A 51 12.91 15.46 -6.38
N TYR A 52 14.06 16.09 -6.64
CA TYR A 52 14.22 17.11 -7.68
C TYR A 52 15.08 16.66 -8.86
N GLY A 53 15.73 15.50 -8.77
CA GLY A 53 16.48 14.93 -9.89
C GLY A 53 15.62 14.23 -10.94
N PRO A 54 16.24 13.67 -11.99
CA PRO A 54 15.56 13.09 -13.15
C PRO A 54 15.01 11.66 -12.91
N PHE A 55 14.99 11.18 -11.67
CA PHE A 55 14.64 9.79 -11.34
C PHE A 55 13.13 9.61 -11.09
N GLU A 56 12.31 9.79 -12.13
CA GLU A 56 10.84 9.83 -11.98
C GLU A 56 10.23 8.61 -11.28
N ASN A 57 10.69 7.39 -11.61
CA ASN A 57 10.16 6.18 -10.98
C ASN A 57 10.56 6.07 -9.49
N ALA A 58 11.82 6.38 -9.16
CA ALA A 58 12.30 6.33 -7.78
C ALA A 58 11.64 7.42 -6.92
N LYS A 59 11.50 8.62 -7.49
CA LYS A 59 10.76 9.76 -6.93
C LYS A 59 9.31 9.37 -6.64
N ARG A 60 8.59 8.84 -7.63
CA ARG A 60 7.19 8.43 -7.47
C ARG A 60 7.02 7.32 -6.45
N ASN A 61 7.88 6.30 -6.45
CA ASN A 61 7.84 5.23 -5.46
C ASN A 61 8.08 5.73 -4.04
N TYR A 62 9.08 6.60 -3.85
CA TYR A 62 9.38 7.18 -2.54
C TYR A 62 8.23 8.06 -2.04
N VAL A 63 7.72 8.95 -2.89
CA VAL A 63 6.60 9.83 -2.52
C VAL A 63 5.33 9.00 -2.28
N GLY A 64 5.02 8.02 -3.12
CA GLY A 64 3.87 7.13 -2.96
C GLY A 64 3.96 6.30 -1.68
N ALA A 65 5.12 5.71 -1.38
CA ALA A 65 5.33 4.95 -0.15
C ALA A 65 5.24 5.84 1.11
N ALA A 66 5.76 7.06 1.06
CA ALA A 66 5.66 8.02 2.15
C ALA A 66 4.21 8.47 2.38
N MET A 67 3.49 8.80 1.32
CA MET A 67 2.11 9.30 1.40
C MET A 67 1.09 8.22 1.77
N THR A 68 1.33 6.97 1.37
CA THR A 68 0.55 5.81 1.82
C THR A 68 0.92 5.33 3.23
N SER A 69 1.87 5.99 3.90
CA SER A 69 2.27 5.69 5.27
C SER A 69 1.74 6.75 6.22
N MET A 70 0.91 6.38 7.19
CA MET A 70 0.31 7.35 8.12
C MET A 70 1.33 8.16 8.91
N ASN A 71 2.36 7.50 9.46
CA ASN A 71 3.37 8.18 10.30
C ASN A 71 4.57 8.74 9.54
N HIS A 72 4.69 8.48 8.23
CA HIS A 72 5.90 8.83 7.46
C HIS A 72 5.63 9.77 6.28
N GLN A 73 4.45 10.39 6.22
CA GLN A 73 4.16 11.41 5.21
C GLN A 73 5.16 12.57 5.24
N PHE A 74 5.74 12.86 6.42
CA PHE A 74 6.77 13.89 6.61
C PHE A 74 7.99 13.69 5.69
N LEU A 75 8.30 12.44 5.31
CA LEU A 75 9.41 12.11 4.41
C LEU A 75 9.26 12.73 3.02
N ALA A 76 8.02 12.94 2.56
CA ALA A 76 7.72 13.69 1.33
C ALA A 76 7.43 15.16 1.64
N LYS A 77 6.61 15.44 2.66
CA LYS A 77 6.10 16.78 2.99
C LYS A 77 7.16 17.78 3.49
N TRP A 78 8.30 17.32 4.02
CA TRP A 78 9.41 18.22 4.35
C TRP A 78 10.06 18.86 3.13
N PHE A 79 9.96 18.22 1.97
CA PHE A 79 10.63 18.66 0.76
C PHE A 79 9.67 19.14 -0.31
N LEU A 80 8.43 18.67 -0.33
CA LEU A 80 7.48 18.92 -1.42
C LEU A 80 6.19 19.53 -0.87
N SER A 81 5.61 20.46 -1.64
CA SER A 81 4.25 20.96 -1.38
C SER A 81 3.21 19.90 -1.73
N ASP A 82 2.00 20.02 -1.17
CA ASP A 82 0.90 19.08 -1.47
C ASP A 82 0.56 19.08 -2.98
N GLU A 83 0.68 20.23 -3.67
CA GLU A 83 0.49 20.32 -5.12
C GLU A 83 1.57 19.53 -5.88
N LYS A 84 2.83 19.65 -5.45
CA LYS A 84 3.93 18.93 -6.11
C LYS A 84 3.86 17.42 -5.85
N ILE A 85 3.41 17.03 -4.67
CA ILE A 85 3.12 15.63 -4.34
C ILE A 85 2.03 15.10 -5.27
N ALA A 86 0.92 15.82 -5.41
CA ALA A 86 -0.16 15.44 -6.31
C ALA A 86 0.31 15.31 -7.78
N GLU A 87 1.17 16.23 -8.24
CA GLU A 87 1.80 16.18 -9.56
C GLU A 87 2.69 14.93 -9.74
N ILE A 88 3.56 14.62 -8.76
CA ILE A 88 4.48 13.47 -8.81
C ILE A 88 3.72 12.14 -8.81
N LEU A 89 2.67 12.06 -8.00
CA LEU A 89 1.74 10.93 -7.96
C LEU A 89 0.84 10.89 -9.19
N GLY A 90 1.05 11.78 -10.16
CA GLY A 90 0.47 11.70 -11.49
C GLY A 90 -0.98 12.14 -11.54
N GLY A 91 -1.44 12.96 -10.57
CA GLY A 91 -2.72 13.70 -10.62
C GLY A 91 -3.83 12.94 -11.33
N SER A 92 -4.02 11.67 -11.00
CA SER A 92 -5.00 10.81 -11.67
C SER A 92 -5.89 10.29 -10.58
N SER A 93 -6.95 11.05 -10.31
CA SER A 93 -8.17 10.44 -9.81
C SER A 93 -8.47 9.29 -10.75
N VAL A 94 -8.36 8.08 -10.22
CA VAL A 94 -8.99 6.92 -10.85
C VAL A 94 -10.46 7.28 -10.91
N SER A 95 -10.88 7.72 -12.09
CA SER A 95 -12.15 8.39 -12.30
C SER A 95 -13.06 7.39 -12.99
N SER A 96 -13.87 6.71 -12.19
CA SER A 96 -15.09 6.10 -12.69
C SER A 96 -16.24 7.02 -12.33
N SER A 97 -16.71 7.81 -13.30
CA SER A 97 -17.99 8.51 -13.20
C SER A 97 -19.18 7.59 -13.50
N GLU A 98 -18.90 6.34 -13.89
CA GLU A 98 -19.91 5.32 -14.13
C GLU A 98 -20.33 4.66 -12.82
N ASN A 99 -21.64 4.63 -12.58
CA ASN A 99 -22.24 3.85 -11.52
C ASN A 99 -22.17 2.35 -11.86
N THR A 100 -22.09 1.52 -10.82
CA THR A 100 -22.12 0.07 -10.99
C THR A 100 -23.46 -0.39 -11.56
N ASN A 101 -23.41 -1.17 -12.64
CA ASN A 101 -24.53 -1.92 -13.19
C ASN A 101 -24.64 -3.27 -12.47
N VAL A 102 -25.59 -3.36 -11.55
CA VAL A 102 -25.83 -4.56 -10.75
C VAL A 102 -26.44 -5.71 -11.55
N ASP A 103 -26.91 -5.50 -12.78
CA ASP A 103 -27.56 -6.53 -13.60
C ASP A 103 -26.56 -7.50 -14.24
N GLU A 104 -25.29 -7.11 -14.32
CA GLU A 104 -24.20 -7.97 -14.83
C GLU A 104 -23.83 -9.09 -13.85
N ILE A 105 -24.18 -8.94 -12.57
CA ILE A 105 -23.90 -9.91 -11.52
C ILE A 105 -25.07 -10.90 -11.40
N LYS A 106 -24.79 -12.17 -11.68
CA LYS A 106 -25.74 -13.27 -11.54
C LYS A 106 -25.50 -13.95 -10.20
N ILE A 107 -26.41 -13.71 -9.24
CA ILE A 107 -26.38 -14.39 -7.95
C ILE A 107 -26.89 -15.83 -8.12
N PRO A 108 -26.10 -16.86 -7.76
CA PRO A 108 -26.54 -18.25 -7.81
C PRO A 108 -27.78 -18.47 -6.93
N LYS A 109 -28.75 -19.27 -7.44
CA LYS A 109 -29.95 -19.62 -6.66
C LYS A 109 -29.63 -20.58 -5.50
N VAL A 110 -28.64 -21.44 -5.71
CA VAL A 110 -28.15 -22.37 -4.69
C VAL A 110 -26.94 -21.73 -4.03
N LYS A 111 -27.00 -21.59 -2.71
CA LYS A 111 -25.90 -21.04 -1.92
C LYS A 111 -24.79 -22.08 -1.81
N ASP A 112 -23.60 -21.69 -2.23
CA ASP A 112 -22.38 -22.48 -2.11
C ASP A 112 -21.49 -21.87 -1.02
N GLY A 113 -21.34 -22.58 0.09
CA GLY A 113 -20.53 -22.14 1.23
C GLY A 113 -19.01 -22.25 1.01
N THR A 114 -18.58 -22.76 -0.15
CA THR A 114 -17.17 -23.01 -0.45
C THR A 114 -16.36 -21.71 -0.47
N ILE A 115 -15.16 -21.79 0.13
CA ILE A 115 -14.14 -20.76 0.08
C ILE A 115 -12.86 -21.39 -0.47
N GLU A 116 -12.25 -20.77 -1.49
CA GLU A 116 -11.03 -21.28 -2.13
C GLU A 116 -9.88 -20.28 -1.91
N LEU A 117 -8.81 -20.72 -1.26
CA LEU A 117 -7.58 -19.94 -1.12
C LEU A 117 -6.60 -20.30 -2.25
N ASN A 118 -6.13 -19.29 -2.97
CA ASN A 118 -5.14 -19.43 -4.03
C ASN A 118 -3.96 -18.49 -3.78
N GLU A 119 -2.74 -18.96 -4.03
CA GLU A 119 -1.55 -18.11 -4.00
C GLU A 119 -1.31 -17.47 -5.38
N ILE A 120 -0.83 -16.23 -5.36
CA ILE A 120 -0.42 -15.47 -6.56
C ILE A 120 1.02 -15.04 -6.33
N GLU A 121 1.92 -15.46 -7.20
CA GLU A 121 3.34 -15.11 -7.08
C GLU A 121 3.91 -14.70 -8.43
N ASN A 122 4.79 -13.70 -8.39
CA ASN A 122 5.69 -13.37 -9.50
C ASN A 122 7.05 -12.94 -8.94
N SER A 123 7.97 -12.53 -9.80
CA SER A 123 9.32 -12.12 -9.40
C SER A 123 9.38 -10.87 -8.49
N LYS A 124 8.28 -10.15 -8.31
CA LYS A 124 8.20 -8.89 -7.55
C LYS A 124 7.47 -9.04 -6.21
N TYR A 125 6.41 -9.84 -6.18
CA TYR A 125 5.56 -9.97 -5.00
C TYR A 125 4.88 -11.33 -4.87
N LYS A 126 4.50 -11.65 -3.63
CA LYS A 126 3.59 -12.73 -3.26
C LYS A 126 2.24 -12.14 -2.83
N GLY A 127 1.15 -12.81 -3.15
CA GLY A 127 -0.21 -12.45 -2.79
C GLY A 127 -1.11 -13.67 -2.64
N TYR A 128 -2.31 -13.43 -2.16
CA TYR A 128 -3.29 -14.43 -1.78
C TYR A 128 -4.67 -13.97 -2.23
N LEU A 129 -5.39 -14.88 -2.89
CA LEU A 129 -6.74 -14.67 -3.39
C LEU A 129 -7.68 -15.66 -2.72
N LEU A 130 -8.65 -15.14 -1.98
CA LEU A 130 -9.74 -15.91 -1.41
C LEU A 130 -10.98 -15.73 -2.29
N VAL A 131 -11.56 -16.83 -2.75
CA VAL A 131 -12.78 -16.86 -3.57
C VAL A 131 -13.94 -17.35 -2.71
N ILE A 132 -14.92 -16.49 -2.45
CA ILE A 132 -16.10 -16.76 -1.62
C ILE A 132 -17.30 -16.95 -2.54
N LYS A 133 -17.82 -18.18 -2.65
CA LYS A 133 -18.89 -18.50 -3.62
C LYS A 133 -20.25 -17.94 -3.22
N ASP A 134 -20.58 -17.87 -1.92
CA ASP A 134 -21.80 -17.22 -1.42
C ASP A 134 -21.51 -15.76 -0.99
N PRO A 135 -21.86 -14.76 -1.82
CA PRO A 135 -21.60 -13.36 -1.50
C PRO A 135 -22.43 -12.84 -0.32
N THR A 136 -23.54 -13.48 0.04
CA THR A 136 -24.43 -13.02 1.12
C THR A 136 -23.81 -13.18 2.51
N ARG A 137 -22.70 -13.92 2.58
CA ARG A 137 -21.88 -14.14 3.79
C ARG A 137 -20.95 -12.96 4.09
N VAL A 138 -20.72 -12.09 3.11
CA VAL A 138 -19.77 -10.98 3.24
C VAL A 138 -20.44 -9.82 3.98
N LYS A 139 -19.76 -9.34 5.03
CA LYS A 139 -20.26 -8.31 5.94
C LYS A 139 -19.18 -7.27 6.23
N VAL A 140 -19.59 -6.05 6.58
CA VAL A 140 -18.67 -5.07 7.16
C VAL A 140 -18.53 -5.37 8.65
N GLY A 141 -17.30 -5.64 9.09
CA GLY A 141 -16.91 -5.73 10.49
C GLY A 141 -16.24 -4.43 10.93
N TYR A 142 -16.35 -4.10 12.21
CA TYR A 142 -15.69 -2.94 12.80
C TYR A 142 -15.25 -3.23 14.23
N THR A 143 -14.29 -2.45 14.71
CA THR A 143 -13.80 -2.52 16.10
C THR A 143 -14.96 -2.38 17.09
N SER A 144 -14.96 -3.24 18.11
CA SER A 144 -15.87 -3.16 19.26
C SER A 144 -15.73 -1.84 20.04
N LYS A 145 -14.66 -1.09 19.78
CA LYS A 145 -14.31 0.18 20.44
C LYS A 145 -14.28 1.34 19.45
N LEU A 146 -15.27 1.38 18.56
CA LEU A 146 -15.40 2.40 17.52
C LEU A 146 -15.26 3.82 18.10
N LYS A 147 -14.49 4.66 17.40
CA LYS A 147 -14.10 6.03 17.81
C LYS A 147 -13.13 6.11 19.00
N LYS A 148 -12.70 4.99 19.57
CA LYS A 148 -11.76 4.94 20.69
C LYS A 148 -10.45 4.30 20.31
N GLU A 149 -10.49 3.04 19.84
CA GLU A 149 -9.31 2.28 19.43
C GLU A 149 -9.68 1.22 18.39
N GLY A 150 -8.72 0.90 17.52
CA GLY A 150 -8.84 -0.16 16.54
C GLY A 150 -8.54 -1.53 17.15
N GLU A 151 -8.86 -2.56 16.40
CA GLU A 151 -8.55 -3.96 16.70
C GLU A 151 -7.82 -4.56 15.49
N THR A 152 -7.08 -5.66 15.66
CA THR A 152 -6.48 -6.37 14.52
C THR A 152 -7.56 -6.97 13.62
N THR A 153 -7.22 -7.30 12.37
CA THR A 153 -8.17 -7.91 11.43
C THR A 153 -8.66 -9.25 11.97
N SER A 154 -7.75 -10.07 12.49
CA SER A 154 -8.07 -11.31 13.23
C SER A 154 -9.05 -11.07 14.37
N LYS A 155 -8.80 -10.05 15.21
CA LYS A 155 -9.63 -9.79 16.38
C LYS A 155 -11.05 -9.36 15.99
N ILE A 156 -11.18 -8.53 14.95
CA ILE A 156 -12.49 -8.17 14.40
C ILE A 156 -13.20 -9.42 13.85
N ALA A 157 -12.48 -10.31 13.17
CA ALA A 157 -13.02 -11.57 12.65
C ALA A 157 -13.51 -12.49 13.79
N GLU A 158 -12.69 -12.74 14.81
CA GLU A 158 -13.00 -13.53 15.99
C GLU A 158 -14.24 -12.99 16.73
N ASN A 159 -14.27 -11.69 17.01
CA ASN A 159 -15.37 -11.04 17.73
C ASN A 159 -16.71 -11.21 16.98
N ASN A 160 -16.65 -11.39 15.67
CA ASN A 160 -17.82 -11.59 14.82
C ASN A 160 -18.10 -13.06 14.48
N GLY A 161 -17.28 -14.01 14.94
CA GLY A 161 -17.37 -15.42 14.55
C GLY A 161 -17.19 -15.64 13.05
N ALA A 162 -16.33 -14.85 12.40
CA ALA A 162 -16.07 -14.93 10.96
C ALA A 162 -15.02 -16.00 10.65
N ILE A 163 -15.21 -16.70 9.52
CA ILE A 163 -14.25 -17.70 9.01
C ILE A 163 -13.11 -17.05 8.22
N ALA A 164 -13.35 -15.88 7.64
CA ALA A 164 -12.37 -15.14 6.86
C ALA A 164 -12.53 -13.63 7.07
N ALA A 165 -11.44 -12.88 6.91
CA ALA A 165 -11.47 -11.43 6.90
C ALA A 165 -10.31 -10.82 6.12
N ILE A 166 -10.52 -9.61 5.60
CA ILE A 166 -9.46 -8.69 5.16
C ILE A 166 -9.65 -7.33 5.82
N ASN A 167 -8.59 -6.54 5.90
CA ASN A 167 -8.69 -5.17 6.41
C ASN A 167 -9.64 -4.31 5.53
N GLY A 168 -10.21 -3.27 6.14
CA GLY A 168 -11.27 -2.48 5.53
C GLY A 168 -10.84 -1.09 5.05
N GLY A 169 -11.61 -0.08 5.48
CA GLY A 169 -11.52 1.30 5.04
C GLY A 169 -10.48 2.13 5.79
N GLY A 170 -10.45 3.41 5.42
CA GLY A 170 -9.44 4.35 5.88
C GLY A 170 -9.71 4.82 7.31
N PHE A 171 -8.67 5.40 7.91
CA PHE A 171 -8.75 5.95 9.26
C PHE A 171 -7.72 7.05 9.49
N THR A 172 -7.91 7.81 10.57
CA THR A 172 -7.00 8.87 10.98
C THR A 172 -6.52 8.67 12.41
N ASP A 173 -5.31 9.12 12.69
CA ASP A 173 -4.69 9.01 14.01
C ASP A 173 -4.88 10.28 14.87
N LYS A 174 -5.80 11.18 14.49
CA LYS A 174 -6.11 12.43 15.21
C LYS A 174 -6.93 12.18 16.49
N SER A 175 -6.41 11.39 17.42
CA SER A 175 -6.95 11.37 18.78
C SER A 175 -6.29 12.48 19.60
N SER A 176 -7.10 13.38 20.16
CA SER A 176 -6.66 14.41 21.12
C SER A 176 -6.00 13.82 22.37
N ASN A 177 -6.10 12.50 22.59
CA ASN A 177 -5.57 11.78 23.75
C ASN A 177 -4.48 10.75 23.41
N ALA A 178 -4.09 10.57 22.13
CA ALA A 178 -3.05 9.61 21.75
C ALA A 178 -1.71 10.31 21.58
N GLN A 179 -0.89 10.27 22.63
CA GLN A 179 0.32 11.07 22.70
C GLN A 179 1.48 10.51 21.85
N TRP A 180 1.43 9.25 21.39
CA TRP A 180 2.60 8.61 20.74
C TRP A 180 2.35 7.55 19.65
N THR A 181 1.14 7.03 19.41
CA THR A 181 0.89 6.06 18.32
C THR A 181 -0.53 6.16 17.79
N GLY A 182 -0.67 6.00 16.47
CA GLY A 182 -1.96 5.83 15.81
C GLY A 182 -2.64 4.55 16.26
N ASN A 183 -3.77 4.66 16.96
CA ASN A 183 -4.43 3.52 17.58
C ASN A 183 -5.50 2.88 16.70
N GLY A 184 -5.71 3.34 15.47
CA GLY A 184 -6.68 2.75 14.54
C GLY A 184 -8.15 2.97 14.91
N GLY A 185 -8.45 3.88 15.84
CA GLY A 185 -9.80 4.03 16.40
C GLY A 185 -10.76 4.94 15.64
N LEU A 186 -10.25 5.84 14.78
CA LEU A 186 -11.08 6.87 14.13
C LEU A 186 -11.21 6.58 12.62
N PRO A 187 -12.27 5.87 12.19
CA PRO A 187 -12.55 5.68 10.76
C PRO A 187 -12.82 7.01 10.06
N ILE A 188 -12.71 7.02 8.73
CA ILE A 188 -13.14 8.13 7.86
C ILE A 188 -14.20 7.64 6.87
N GLY A 189 -15.08 8.53 6.44
CA GLY A 189 -16.15 8.25 5.50
C GLY A 189 -17.37 7.60 6.15
N ILE A 190 -17.90 6.57 5.48
CA ILE A 190 -19.16 5.89 5.83
C ILE A 190 -18.88 4.44 6.23
N ILE A 191 -19.53 4.01 7.31
CA ILE A 191 -19.66 2.61 7.71
C ILE A 191 -21.15 2.31 7.81
N MET A 192 -21.63 1.37 6.99
CA MET A 192 -22.97 0.82 7.06
C MET A 192 -22.89 -0.69 7.31
N ASN A 193 -23.68 -1.17 8.27
CA ASN A 193 -23.79 -2.59 8.59
C ASN A 193 -25.26 -2.97 8.75
N ASN A 194 -25.70 -4.06 8.10
CA ASN A 194 -27.10 -4.51 8.07
C ASN A 194 -28.12 -3.39 7.76
N GLY A 195 -27.78 -2.48 6.85
CA GLY A 195 -28.62 -1.36 6.41
C GLY A 195 -28.64 -0.16 7.36
N LYS A 196 -27.91 -0.22 8.49
CA LYS A 196 -27.80 0.85 9.47
C LYS A 196 -26.46 1.57 9.34
N ILE A 197 -26.49 2.90 9.42
CA ILE A 197 -25.27 3.73 9.45
C ILE A 197 -24.66 3.67 10.85
N GLU A 198 -23.49 3.05 10.96
CA GLU A 198 -22.72 2.98 12.22
C GLU A 198 -21.75 4.15 12.36
N PHE A 199 -21.27 4.69 11.23
CA PHE A 199 -20.41 5.87 11.19
C PHE A 199 -20.62 6.66 9.90
N ASN A 200 -20.61 7.99 10.02
CA ASN A 200 -20.63 8.91 8.89
C ASN A 200 -20.01 10.25 9.34
N ASP A 201 -18.91 10.66 8.73
CA ASP A 201 -18.28 11.98 8.93
C ASP A 201 -18.44 12.93 7.73
N LEU A 202 -19.20 12.53 6.71
CA LEU A 202 -19.43 13.28 5.48
C LEU A 202 -20.81 13.95 5.44
N GLY A 203 -21.81 13.43 6.16
CA GLY A 203 -23.20 13.84 6.03
C GLY A 203 -23.98 12.97 5.03
N GLU A 204 -25.29 13.18 4.89
CA GLU A 204 -26.18 12.23 4.18
C GLU A 204 -26.13 12.34 2.64
N ASP A 205 -25.85 13.54 2.13
CA ASP A 205 -25.87 13.85 0.69
C ASP A 205 -24.49 13.90 0.05
N ASN A 206 -23.43 14.03 0.86
CA ASN A 206 -22.07 14.07 0.34
C ASN A 206 -21.65 12.68 -0.12
N LYS A 207 -21.03 12.64 -1.31
CA LYS A 207 -20.60 11.39 -1.94
C LYS A 207 -19.14 11.11 -1.67
N THR A 208 -18.82 9.82 -1.61
CA THR A 208 -17.45 9.33 -1.50
C THR A 208 -17.32 8.00 -2.22
N ASP A 209 -16.09 7.66 -2.59
CA ASP A 209 -15.80 6.32 -3.09
C ASP A 209 -15.98 5.31 -1.96
N LEU A 210 -16.69 4.23 -2.28
CA LEU A 210 -17.03 3.18 -1.35
C LEU A 210 -17.27 1.85 -2.05
N LEU A 211 -17.21 0.79 -1.27
CA LEU A 211 -17.90 -0.45 -1.58
C LEU A 211 -19.27 -0.48 -0.90
N ALA A 212 -20.22 -1.16 -1.53
CA ALA A 212 -21.52 -1.47 -0.98
C ALA A 212 -21.94 -2.88 -1.39
N ILE A 213 -22.67 -3.59 -0.53
CA ILE A 213 -23.20 -4.93 -0.81
C ILE A 213 -24.72 -4.90 -0.58
N THR A 214 -25.48 -5.25 -1.63
CA THR A 214 -26.94 -5.36 -1.53
C THR A 214 -27.38 -6.57 -0.71
N LYS A 215 -28.67 -6.67 -0.40
CA LYS A 215 -29.23 -7.83 0.32
C LYS A 215 -29.00 -9.15 -0.41
N GLU A 216 -28.93 -9.11 -1.74
CA GLU A 216 -28.69 -10.25 -2.61
C GLU A 216 -27.19 -10.59 -2.74
N GLY A 217 -26.30 -9.79 -2.15
CA GLY A 217 -24.85 -9.97 -2.23
C GLY A 217 -24.21 -9.32 -3.46
N LYS A 218 -24.86 -8.35 -4.13
CA LYS A 218 -24.25 -7.66 -5.26
C LYS A 218 -23.32 -6.55 -4.78
N LEU A 219 -22.07 -6.58 -5.21
CA LEU A 219 -21.03 -5.60 -4.94
C LEU A 219 -21.22 -4.39 -5.87
N ILE A 220 -21.46 -3.24 -5.24
CA ILE A 220 -21.51 -1.92 -5.84
C ILE A 220 -20.22 -1.20 -5.45
N VAL A 221 -19.56 -0.58 -6.43
CA VAL A 221 -18.36 0.24 -6.22
C VAL A 221 -18.55 1.60 -6.89
N GLY A 222 -17.94 2.63 -6.33
CA GLY A 222 -17.96 3.99 -6.90
C GLY A 222 -18.42 5.04 -5.91
N ASN A 223 -18.90 6.16 -6.45
CA ASN A 223 -19.12 7.38 -5.70
C ASN A 223 -20.61 7.55 -5.30
N TYR A 224 -20.93 7.28 -4.04
CA TYR A 224 -22.31 7.28 -3.54
C TYR A 224 -22.45 8.06 -2.23
N SER A 225 -23.64 8.61 -2.00
CA SER A 225 -24.05 9.15 -0.69
C SER A 225 -24.86 8.13 0.13
N VAL A 226 -25.03 8.39 1.43
CA VAL A 226 -25.87 7.55 2.29
C VAL A 226 -27.30 7.45 1.76
N ASN A 227 -27.87 8.57 1.30
CA ASN A 227 -29.23 8.61 0.76
C ASN A 227 -29.39 7.74 -0.50
N GLU A 228 -28.36 7.67 -1.35
CA GLU A 228 -28.36 6.78 -2.52
C GLU A 228 -28.26 5.31 -2.11
N LEU A 229 -27.38 4.97 -1.15
CA LEU A 229 -27.23 3.61 -0.63
C LEU A 229 -28.53 3.07 -0.02
N GLN A 230 -29.23 3.90 0.76
CA GLN A 230 -30.51 3.52 1.36
C GLN A 230 -31.58 3.24 0.30
N LYS A 231 -31.67 4.08 -0.75
CA LYS A 231 -32.59 3.86 -1.88
C LYS A 231 -32.29 2.57 -2.64
N LEU A 232 -31.01 2.17 -2.71
CA LEU A 232 -30.56 0.93 -3.33
C LEU A 232 -30.73 -0.30 -2.43
N GLY A 233 -31.23 -0.15 -1.19
CA GLY A 233 -31.43 -1.28 -0.27
C GLY A 233 -30.13 -1.96 0.18
N VAL A 234 -29.03 -1.22 0.15
CA VAL A 234 -27.70 -1.72 0.54
C VAL A 234 -27.70 -2.16 2.00
N GLN A 235 -27.02 -3.27 2.29
CA GLN A 235 -26.88 -3.80 3.64
C GLN A 235 -25.54 -3.43 4.25
N GLU A 236 -24.47 -3.52 3.46
CA GLU A 236 -23.12 -3.27 3.93
C GLU A 236 -22.52 -2.16 3.08
N ALA A 237 -21.86 -1.18 3.68
CA ALA A 237 -21.09 -0.19 2.93
C ALA A 237 -19.88 0.28 3.72
N LEU A 238 -18.79 0.53 3.02
CA LEU A 238 -17.55 1.00 3.62
C LEU A 238 -16.81 1.91 2.66
N SER A 239 -16.50 3.12 3.14
CA SER A 239 -15.74 4.10 2.36
C SER A 239 -14.27 3.71 2.24
N PHE A 240 -13.88 3.50 0.99
CA PHE A 240 -12.50 3.53 0.55
C PHE A 240 -12.48 3.58 -0.97
N GLY A 241 -11.30 3.76 -1.54
CA GLY A 241 -11.16 3.73 -2.97
C GLY A 241 -9.72 3.59 -3.41
N PRO A 242 -9.47 3.76 -4.71
CA PRO A 242 -10.49 3.98 -5.75
C PRO A 242 -11.08 2.68 -6.31
N SER A 243 -12.18 2.80 -7.06
CA SER A 243 -12.71 1.70 -7.90
C SER A 243 -11.69 1.27 -8.93
N LEU A 244 -11.41 -0.03 -9.00
CA LEU A 244 -10.43 -0.62 -9.91
C LEU A 244 -11.07 -1.24 -11.14
N VAL A 245 -12.24 -1.84 -10.98
CA VAL A 245 -13.01 -2.41 -12.09
C VAL A 245 -14.46 -2.02 -11.90
N VAL A 246 -15.10 -1.54 -12.96
CA VAL A 246 -16.52 -1.19 -12.97
C VAL A 246 -17.13 -1.76 -14.23
N ASN A 247 -18.22 -2.50 -14.11
CA ASN A 247 -18.98 -3.05 -15.25
C ASN A 247 -18.09 -3.85 -16.24
N GLY A 248 -17.23 -4.71 -15.71
CA GLY A 248 -16.33 -5.56 -16.50
C GLY A 248 -15.18 -4.81 -17.19
N LYS A 249 -14.96 -3.52 -16.86
CA LYS A 249 -13.90 -2.69 -17.43
C LYS A 249 -12.96 -2.18 -16.35
N MET A 250 -11.66 -2.31 -16.59
CA MET A 250 -10.66 -1.66 -15.74
C MET A 250 -10.84 -0.14 -15.80
N THR A 251 -10.86 0.50 -14.64
CA THR A 251 -10.92 1.96 -14.57
C THR A 251 -9.64 2.57 -15.16
N PRO A 252 -9.74 3.66 -15.94
CA PRO A 252 -8.57 4.32 -16.51
C PRO A 252 -7.62 4.79 -15.40
N MET A 253 -6.33 4.54 -15.60
CA MET A 253 -5.30 4.84 -14.61
C MET A 253 -4.00 5.21 -15.33
N SER A 254 -3.41 6.35 -14.96
CA SER A 254 -2.12 6.78 -15.49
C SER A 254 -0.98 6.15 -14.70
N GLY A 255 0.08 5.71 -15.40
CA GLY A 255 1.29 5.19 -14.77
C GLY A 255 1.01 3.99 -13.86
N ASP A 256 1.44 4.09 -12.60
CA ASP A 256 1.29 3.06 -11.56
C ASP A 256 0.00 3.22 -10.72
N GLY A 257 -0.84 4.20 -11.04
CA GLY A 257 -2.00 4.61 -10.25
C GLY A 257 -1.70 5.59 -9.14
N GLY A 258 -0.50 6.15 -9.08
CA GLY A 258 -0.15 7.28 -8.23
C GLY A 258 0.07 6.94 -6.77
N TRP A 259 0.05 5.68 -6.38
CA TRP A 259 0.19 5.27 -4.97
C TRP A 259 1.51 4.52 -4.73
N GLY A 260 2.39 4.46 -5.72
CA GLY A 260 3.68 3.75 -5.66
C GLY A 260 3.53 2.24 -5.46
N ILE A 261 4.63 1.59 -5.11
CA ILE A 261 4.67 0.16 -4.77
C ILE A 261 4.41 -0.01 -3.26
N ALA A 262 3.42 -0.82 -2.89
CA ALA A 262 3.08 -1.10 -1.50
C ALA A 262 2.34 -2.45 -1.36
N PRO A 263 2.18 -3.00 -0.13
CA PRO A 263 1.14 -3.98 0.15
C PRO A 263 -0.24 -3.44 -0.25
N ARG A 264 -1.08 -4.30 -0.84
CA ARG A 264 -2.40 -3.93 -1.38
C ARG A 264 -3.47 -4.87 -0.87
N THR A 265 -4.66 -4.31 -0.64
CA THR A 265 -5.87 -5.07 -0.32
C THR A 265 -6.96 -4.63 -1.29
N VAL A 266 -7.63 -5.60 -1.91
CA VAL A 266 -8.67 -5.36 -2.92
C VAL A 266 -9.83 -6.31 -2.67
N ILE A 267 -11.05 -5.79 -2.80
CA ILE A 267 -12.26 -6.62 -2.90
C ILE A 267 -12.82 -6.51 -4.31
N GLY A 268 -13.27 -7.64 -4.86
CA GLY A 268 -13.95 -7.69 -6.14
C GLY A 268 -15.10 -8.67 -6.16
N GLN A 269 -15.90 -8.64 -7.21
CA GLN A 269 -16.95 -9.61 -7.48
C GLN A 269 -16.92 -10.05 -8.91
N ARG A 270 -17.05 -11.35 -9.15
CA ARG A 270 -17.19 -11.97 -10.47
C ARG A 270 -18.64 -11.94 -10.97
N ALA A 271 -18.82 -12.11 -12.28
CA ALA A 271 -20.15 -12.18 -12.90
C ALA A 271 -21.04 -13.33 -12.38
N ASP A 272 -20.43 -14.40 -11.84
CA ASP A 272 -21.15 -15.52 -11.21
C ASP A 272 -21.47 -15.30 -9.72
N GLY A 273 -21.29 -14.07 -9.22
CA GLY A 273 -21.64 -13.67 -7.87
C GLY A 273 -20.55 -13.90 -6.83
N ALA A 274 -19.51 -14.69 -7.12
CA ALA A 274 -18.44 -14.95 -6.17
C ALA A 274 -17.67 -13.67 -5.80
N ILE A 275 -17.46 -13.45 -4.50
CA ILE A 275 -16.64 -12.35 -3.98
C ILE A 275 -15.18 -12.80 -3.93
N LEU A 276 -14.28 -11.87 -4.24
CA LEU A 276 -12.85 -12.05 -4.25
C LEU A 276 -12.23 -11.15 -3.20
N PHE A 277 -11.46 -11.72 -2.28
CA PHE A 277 -10.52 -10.97 -1.44
C PHE A 277 -9.12 -11.18 -1.97
N LEU A 278 -8.45 -10.10 -2.33
CA LEU A 278 -7.06 -10.12 -2.79
C LEU A 278 -6.20 -9.33 -1.81
N VAL A 279 -5.15 -9.98 -1.32
CA VAL A 279 -4.09 -9.34 -0.54
C VAL A 279 -2.76 -9.58 -1.25
N ILE A 280 -1.96 -8.53 -1.42
CA ILE A 280 -0.60 -8.60 -1.95
C ILE A 280 0.36 -8.11 -0.87
N ASP A 281 1.31 -8.96 -0.48
CA ASP A 281 2.35 -8.61 0.48
C ASP A 281 3.31 -7.58 -0.11
N GLY A 282 3.99 -6.81 0.74
CA GLY A 282 4.97 -5.83 0.28
C GLY A 282 5.83 -5.31 1.42
N ARG A 283 6.83 -4.48 1.08
CA ARG A 283 7.80 -3.91 2.05
C ARG A 283 8.57 -5.00 2.83
N SER A 284 8.78 -6.17 2.24
CA SER A 284 9.62 -7.24 2.78
C SER A 284 10.74 -7.62 1.81
N ILE A 285 11.69 -8.43 2.27
CA ILE A 285 12.80 -8.92 1.43
C ILE A 285 12.27 -9.83 0.31
N THR A 286 11.20 -10.58 0.58
CA THR A 286 10.61 -11.55 -0.33
C THR A 286 9.46 -10.97 -1.16
N SER A 287 8.91 -9.81 -0.78
CA SER A 287 7.83 -9.14 -1.52
C SER A 287 8.00 -7.62 -1.49
N LEU A 288 8.22 -7.03 -2.67
CA LEU A 288 8.33 -5.58 -2.80
C LEU A 288 6.96 -4.90 -2.65
N GLY A 289 5.90 -5.55 -3.13
CA GLY A 289 4.54 -5.01 -3.20
C GLY A 289 4.09 -4.76 -4.63
N ALA A 290 2.84 -4.32 -4.76
CA ALA A 290 2.21 -4.01 -6.04
C ALA A 290 1.88 -2.52 -6.16
N THR A 291 1.89 -2.04 -7.39
CA THR A 291 1.24 -0.78 -7.76
C THR A 291 -0.27 -0.96 -7.76
N LEU A 292 -1.02 0.14 -7.77
CA LEU A 292 -2.48 0.07 -7.86
C LEU A 292 -2.92 -0.50 -9.22
N LYS A 293 -2.16 -0.19 -10.28
CA LYS A 293 -2.37 -0.75 -11.62
C LYS A 293 -2.15 -2.27 -11.66
N GLU A 294 -1.08 -2.76 -11.05
CA GLU A 294 -0.81 -4.19 -10.97
C GLU A 294 -1.92 -4.92 -10.17
N ALA A 295 -2.38 -4.35 -9.05
CA ALA A 295 -3.48 -4.93 -8.28
C ALA A 295 -4.81 -4.96 -9.07
N GLN A 296 -5.11 -3.89 -9.84
CA GLN A 296 -6.23 -3.85 -10.77
C GLN A 296 -6.14 -4.96 -11.82
N GLU A 297 -4.97 -5.14 -12.44
CA GLU A 297 -4.77 -6.17 -13.46
C GLU A 297 -4.91 -7.58 -12.90
N VAL A 298 -4.43 -7.83 -11.68
CA VAL A 298 -4.58 -9.13 -11.01
C VAL A 298 -6.05 -9.42 -10.75
N ILE A 299 -6.78 -8.54 -10.05
CA ILE A 299 -8.19 -8.78 -9.69
C ILE A 299 -9.07 -8.89 -10.95
N TYR A 300 -8.75 -8.13 -12.01
CA TYR A 300 -9.43 -8.21 -13.29
C TYR A 300 -9.21 -9.58 -13.98
N LYS A 301 -7.97 -10.09 -13.99
CA LYS A 301 -7.66 -11.43 -14.53
C LYS A 301 -8.32 -12.55 -13.74
N CYS A 302 -8.60 -12.34 -12.45
CA CYS A 302 -9.40 -13.25 -11.63
C CYS A 302 -10.91 -13.20 -11.95
N GLY A 303 -11.32 -12.38 -12.92
CA GLY A 303 -12.69 -12.33 -13.44
C GLY A 303 -13.59 -11.32 -12.74
N ALA A 304 -13.04 -10.41 -11.94
CA ALA A 304 -13.84 -9.36 -11.31
C ALA A 304 -14.52 -8.48 -12.37
N VAL A 305 -15.83 -8.30 -12.24
CA VAL A 305 -16.61 -7.33 -13.01
C VAL A 305 -16.79 -6.01 -12.27
N ASN A 306 -16.75 -6.05 -10.94
CA ASN A 306 -16.65 -4.87 -10.08
C ASN A 306 -15.54 -5.13 -9.05
N ALA A 307 -14.68 -4.14 -8.81
CA ALA A 307 -13.63 -4.23 -7.81
C ALA A 307 -13.21 -2.86 -7.32
N ILE A 308 -12.76 -2.80 -6.07
CA ILE A 308 -12.32 -1.56 -5.43
C ILE A 308 -11.15 -1.85 -4.50
N ASN A 309 -10.23 -0.90 -4.46
CA ASN A 309 -9.12 -0.92 -3.53
C ASN A 309 -9.60 -0.64 -2.10
N LEU A 310 -8.95 -1.26 -1.11
CA LEU A 310 -9.13 -1.03 0.33
C LEU A 310 -7.86 -0.45 0.95
N ASP A 311 -7.88 -0.18 2.26
CA ASP A 311 -6.69 0.31 2.95
C ASP A 311 -5.51 -0.65 2.74
N GLY A 312 -4.32 -0.10 2.60
CA GLY A 312 -3.14 -0.82 2.15
C GLY A 312 -1.98 -0.74 3.13
N GLY A 313 -0.78 -1.03 2.63
CA GLY A 313 0.44 -0.86 3.42
C GLY A 313 0.43 -1.70 4.69
N LYS A 314 0.62 -1.05 5.84
CA LYS A 314 0.70 -1.73 7.14
C LYS A 314 -0.62 -2.37 7.56
N SER A 315 -1.74 -1.92 7.00
CA SER A 315 -3.06 -2.46 7.30
C SER A 315 -3.34 -3.76 6.55
N THR A 316 -2.62 -4.02 5.45
CA THR A 316 -2.85 -5.18 4.58
C THR A 316 -2.72 -6.50 5.33
N THR A 317 -3.87 -7.13 5.55
CA THR A 317 -3.99 -8.37 6.32
C THR A 317 -5.12 -9.23 5.76
N MET A 318 -4.90 -10.53 5.65
CA MET A 318 -5.89 -11.57 5.39
C MET A 318 -5.87 -12.59 6.53
N TYR A 319 -7.03 -12.83 7.11
CA TYR A 319 -7.31 -13.87 8.10
C TYR A 319 -8.19 -14.95 7.46
N TYR A 320 -7.86 -16.22 7.68
CA TYR A 320 -8.65 -17.35 7.19
C TYR A 320 -8.48 -18.54 8.14
N GLU A 321 -9.60 -19.15 8.56
CA GLU A 321 -9.63 -20.39 9.36
C GLU A 321 -8.83 -20.36 10.68
N GLY A 322 -8.71 -19.20 11.31
CA GLY A 322 -7.99 -19.06 12.58
C GLY A 322 -6.59 -18.46 12.45
N ASP A 323 -6.07 -18.35 11.23
CA ASP A 323 -4.70 -17.96 10.97
C ASP A 323 -4.59 -16.72 10.06
N ILE A 324 -3.47 -16.00 10.21
CA ILE A 324 -3.07 -14.96 9.26
C ILE A 324 -2.38 -15.61 8.07
N VAL A 325 -2.94 -15.38 6.89
CA VAL A 325 -2.51 -16.02 5.64
C VAL A 325 -1.31 -15.33 5.02
N ASN A 326 -1.28 -13.99 5.07
CA ASN A 326 -0.27 -13.18 4.43
C ASN A 326 0.84 -12.75 5.41
N THR A 327 1.82 -11.97 4.95
CA THR A 327 2.85 -11.39 5.83
C THR A 327 2.60 -9.90 6.04
N PRO A 328 1.92 -9.49 7.15
CA PRO A 328 1.71 -8.08 7.46
C PRO A 328 3.00 -7.28 7.48
N SER A 329 2.98 -6.08 6.92
CA SER A 329 4.17 -5.23 6.80
C SER A 329 4.42 -4.36 8.04
N ASP A 330 3.58 -4.42 9.08
CA ASP A 330 3.85 -3.72 10.33
C ASP A 330 4.86 -4.52 11.17
N SER A 331 5.76 -3.82 11.84
CA SER A 331 6.82 -4.42 12.65
C SER A 331 6.29 -5.29 13.80
N LEU A 332 5.06 -5.07 14.24
CA LEU A 332 4.42 -5.82 15.31
C LEU A 332 3.40 -6.86 14.81
N GLY A 333 3.36 -7.12 13.50
CA GLY A 333 2.39 -8.03 12.88
C GLY A 333 1.16 -7.29 12.34
N GLU A 334 -0.04 -7.70 12.74
CA GLU A 334 -1.26 -7.01 12.32
C GLU A 334 -1.36 -5.62 12.94
N ARG A 335 -1.76 -4.64 12.12
CA ARG A 335 -2.05 -3.29 12.60
C ARG A 335 -3.46 -3.23 13.18
N ALA A 336 -3.64 -2.46 14.26
CA ALA A 336 -4.95 -2.06 14.74
C ALA A 336 -5.66 -1.16 13.71
N ILE A 337 -6.87 -1.54 13.30
CA ILE A 337 -7.70 -0.87 12.30
C ILE A 337 -9.14 -0.74 12.82
N PRO A 338 -9.94 0.21 12.29
CA PRO A 338 -11.31 0.37 12.77
C PRO A 338 -12.30 -0.54 12.06
N THR A 339 -11.97 -1.03 10.86
CA THR A 339 -12.91 -1.78 10.01
C THR A 339 -12.23 -2.92 9.27
N ALA A 340 -12.98 -3.97 9.02
CA ALA A 340 -12.59 -5.13 8.23
C ALA A 340 -13.78 -5.55 7.34
N ILE A 341 -13.51 -6.26 6.26
CA ILE A 341 -14.54 -7.01 5.54
C ILE A 341 -14.43 -8.46 5.98
N ILE A 342 -15.53 -9.03 6.46
CA ILE A 342 -15.57 -10.35 7.09
C ILE A 342 -16.51 -11.30 6.33
N VAL A 343 -16.31 -12.60 6.51
CA VAL A 343 -17.16 -13.67 5.93
C VAL A 343 -17.73 -14.51 7.06
N LYS A 344 -19.06 -14.60 7.16
CA LYS A 344 -19.77 -15.38 8.17
C LYS A 344 -20.39 -16.63 7.56
#